data_AF-A0A6J7LGP6-F1
#
_entry.id   AF-A0A6J7LGP6-F1
#
_cell.length_a   1.000
_cell.length_b   1.000
_cell.length_c   1.000
_cell.angle_alpha   90.00
_cell.angle_beta   90.00
_cell.angle_gamma   90.00
#
_symmetry.space_group_name_H-M   'P 1'
#
loop_
_entity.id
_entity.type
_entity.pdbx_description
1 polymer ?
#
loop_
_entity_poly.entity_id
_entity_poly.type
_entity_poly.pdbx_seq_one_letter_code
_entity_poly.pdbx_strand_id
1 'polypeptide(L)'
;MSTLRHYALASLLLVVAAVATATTVPAANAAPAGWAPSAMRALASTDAVAASLRQSPVYNDPDAERALSPSDEVALLAEVQDAGTPIYVAVVPKSFIASAGGSADAALQSLARAVGQPGAYALIAGGTFRANSTLFPVNDLATKAVAANQGGTSYSVLSQFVASVSERAAAGGSSSDTTSGAGDGGFDLGGILVLLVGLGAVGGAVTYSVRKSRRRTAEQFAAVKGVVDEDVTSFGEQVAAFDITDRRLDDAGRSDLESAITSYQQASSAADTMTTAGQAADVTTHLEDGRFAMACVQSRLAGQPLPARRAPCFFDPRHGPSAANVNWSPPGGTQREVPACVSCYTTAAQGAIPASRQVPVGAGTQPYWQAGPSYGSYAGGYFQSYGSILPQIMVGTMLGNALFPPVVVSGGGDGGSGGDGGGFGGFGGSSGGGDFGGGGGGDFSGGSGGGDF
;
A
#
# COMPACT_ATOMS: atom_id res chain seq x y z
N MET A 1 -11.54 63.39 27.72
CA MET A 1 -10.47 63.07 26.74
C MET A 1 -11.16 62.54 25.50
N SER A 2 -11.08 63.24 24.37
CA SER A 2 -11.99 63.02 23.22
C SER A 2 -11.21 62.99 21.91
N THR A 3 -11.54 62.01 21.07
CA THR A 3 -11.59 62.06 19.59
C THR A 3 -10.61 62.99 18.84
N LEU A 4 -9.76 62.40 17.99
CA LEU A 4 -9.22 63.11 16.81
C LEU A 4 -9.49 62.30 15.53
N ARG A 5 -9.92 63.04 14.50
CA ARG A 5 -10.43 62.52 13.23
C ARG A 5 -9.30 62.44 12.18
N HIS A 6 -9.31 61.37 11.39
CA HIS A 6 -9.31 61.32 9.91
C HIS A 6 -8.65 62.48 9.14
N TYR A 7 -7.82 62.18 8.13
CA TYR A 7 -7.97 62.63 6.72
C TYR A 7 -6.99 61.90 5.76
N ALA A 8 -7.50 61.55 4.57
CA ALA A 8 -6.89 61.46 3.22
C ALA A 8 -5.50 60.80 3.00
N LEU A 9 -5.37 59.72 2.20
CA LEU A 9 -5.45 59.63 0.70
C LEU A 9 -4.36 60.42 -0.06
N ALA A 10 -3.38 59.71 -0.66
CA ALA A 10 -3.09 59.73 -2.11
C ALA A 10 -1.74 59.05 -2.50
N SER A 11 -1.83 58.15 -3.47
CA SER A 11 -0.86 57.74 -4.51
C SER A 11 0.57 58.30 -4.55
N LEU A 12 1.57 57.42 -4.70
CA LEU A 12 2.65 57.63 -5.66
C LEU A 12 3.24 56.32 -6.22
N LEU A 13 3.32 56.23 -7.55
CA LEU A 13 4.09 55.23 -8.29
C LEU A 13 5.59 55.61 -8.26
N LEU A 14 6.51 54.64 -8.16
CA LEU A 14 7.84 54.80 -8.73
C LEU A 14 8.43 53.46 -9.23
N VAL A 15 9.28 53.57 -10.25
CA VAL A 15 9.81 52.47 -11.08
C VAL A 15 11.34 52.42 -10.93
N VAL A 16 12.00 51.41 -11.51
CA VAL A 16 13.47 51.26 -11.71
C VAL A 16 14.18 50.61 -10.49
N ALA A 17 15.11 49.65 -10.62
CA ALA A 17 15.84 49.10 -11.79
C ALA A 17 15.93 47.56 -11.79
N ALA A 18 16.16 46.98 -12.97
CA ALA A 18 16.64 45.61 -13.11
C ALA A 18 18.17 45.55 -13.12
N VAL A 19 18.75 44.44 -12.63
CA VAL A 19 20.14 44.05 -12.91
C VAL A 19 20.13 42.61 -13.41
N ALA A 20 20.47 42.44 -14.68
CA ALA A 20 20.68 41.13 -15.28
C ALA A 20 22.18 40.76 -15.20
N THR A 21 22.48 39.53 -14.82
CA THR A 21 23.79 38.91 -15.03
C THR A 21 23.63 37.75 -15.99
N ALA A 22 24.20 37.89 -17.18
CA ALA A 22 24.19 36.85 -18.19
C ALA A 22 25.41 35.93 -18.03
N THR A 23 25.19 34.61 -18.06
CA THR A 23 26.22 33.64 -18.41
C THR A 23 25.71 32.77 -19.56
N THR A 24 26.58 32.55 -20.54
CA THR A 24 26.23 32.02 -21.86
C THR A 24 26.25 30.50 -21.89
N VAL A 25 25.15 29.88 -22.34
CA VAL A 25 25.14 28.47 -22.75
C VAL A 25 25.32 28.40 -24.28
N PRO A 26 26.35 27.71 -24.80
CA PRO A 26 26.58 27.62 -26.25
C PRO A 26 25.57 26.68 -26.91
N ALA A 27 25.21 26.99 -28.16
CA ALA A 27 24.24 26.24 -28.94
C ALA A 27 24.89 25.14 -29.79
N ALA A 28 24.08 24.09 -30.05
CA ALA A 28 24.12 23.22 -31.23
C ALA A 28 25.43 22.47 -31.57
N ASN A 29 25.51 21.20 -31.13
CA ASN A 29 26.07 20.14 -31.97
C ASN A 29 24.91 19.43 -32.69
N ALA A 30 24.92 19.46 -34.02
CA ALA A 30 23.98 18.68 -34.83
C ALA A 30 24.44 17.21 -34.88
N ALA A 31 23.62 16.29 -34.36
CA ALA A 31 23.80 14.86 -34.57
C ALA A 31 23.11 14.43 -35.89
N PRO A 32 23.68 13.51 -36.68
CA PRO A 32 23.12 13.11 -37.96
C PRO A 32 21.82 12.29 -37.79
N ALA A 33 20.91 12.46 -38.73
CA ALA A 33 19.69 11.66 -38.81
C ALA A 33 20.03 10.19 -39.14
N GLY A 34 19.78 9.29 -38.19
CA GLY A 34 19.94 7.86 -38.35
C GLY A 34 19.48 7.14 -37.08
N TRP A 35 18.59 6.16 -37.23
CA TRP A 35 18.10 5.29 -36.15
C TRP A 35 17.51 6.08 -34.96
N ALA A 36 16.26 6.55 -35.14
CA ALA A 36 15.39 6.67 -33.99
C ALA A 36 15.29 5.28 -33.34
N PRO A 37 15.66 5.09 -32.07
CA PRO A 37 15.17 3.93 -31.35
C PRO A 37 13.64 4.06 -31.36
N SER A 38 12.94 3.02 -31.82
CA SER A 38 11.52 2.89 -31.55
C SER A 38 11.39 2.95 -30.04
N ALA A 39 10.96 4.09 -29.50
CA ALA A 39 10.81 4.25 -28.07
C ALA A 39 9.85 3.16 -27.63
N MET A 40 10.33 2.22 -26.82
CA MET A 40 9.47 1.27 -26.13
C MET A 40 8.60 2.12 -25.21
N ARG A 41 7.44 2.53 -25.73
CA ARG A 41 6.52 3.43 -25.05
C ARG A 41 6.10 2.70 -23.79
N ALA A 42 6.54 3.24 -22.66
CA ALA A 42 6.32 2.59 -21.37
C ALA A 42 4.82 2.37 -21.22
N LEU A 43 4.42 1.11 -20.98
CA LEU A 43 3.05 0.77 -20.65
C LEU A 43 2.56 1.74 -19.57
N ALA A 44 1.44 2.42 -19.83
CA ALA A 44 0.92 3.45 -18.93
C ALA A 44 0.75 2.84 -17.52
N SER A 45 1.60 3.23 -16.59
CA SER A 45 1.54 2.73 -15.22
C SER A 45 0.35 3.37 -14.50
N THR A 46 -0.21 2.68 -13.51
CA THR A 46 -1.34 3.20 -12.72
C THR A 46 -1.04 4.57 -12.12
N ASP A 47 0.20 4.81 -11.69
CA ASP A 47 0.64 6.10 -11.15
C ASP A 47 0.73 7.21 -12.23
N ALA A 48 1.11 6.88 -13.46
CA ALA A 48 1.15 7.83 -14.57
C ALA A 48 -0.27 8.26 -14.98
N VAL A 49 -1.18 7.29 -15.17
CA VAL A 49 -2.60 7.57 -15.46
C VAL A 49 -3.24 8.37 -14.32
N ALA A 50 -2.97 8.00 -13.06
CA ALA A 50 -3.43 8.74 -11.90
C ALA A 50 -2.87 10.17 -11.83
N ALA A 51 -1.60 10.39 -12.21
CA ALA A 51 -1.00 11.71 -12.25
C ALA A 51 -1.67 12.60 -13.32
N SER A 52 -1.97 12.07 -14.50
CA SER A 52 -2.74 12.77 -15.53
C SER A 52 -4.17 13.08 -15.07
N LEU A 53 -4.86 12.14 -14.41
CA LEU A 53 -6.23 12.34 -13.90
C LEU A 53 -6.35 13.44 -12.82
N ARG A 54 -5.26 13.75 -12.10
CA ARG A 54 -5.22 14.91 -11.17
C ARG A 54 -5.11 16.25 -11.90
N GLN A 55 -4.76 16.27 -13.19
CA GLN A 55 -4.61 17.48 -14.01
C GLN A 55 -5.77 17.68 -14.98
N SER A 56 -6.25 16.60 -15.60
CA SER A 56 -7.43 16.56 -16.47
C SER A 56 -8.34 15.42 -16.01
N PRO A 57 -9.63 15.64 -15.74
CA PRO A 57 -10.52 14.59 -15.25
C PRO A 57 -10.84 13.52 -16.31
N VAL A 58 -10.49 13.74 -17.58
CA VAL A 58 -10.56 12.72 -18.64
C VAL A 58 -9.15 12.36 -19.11
N TYR A 59 -8.89 11.06 -19.20
CA TYR A 59 -7.67 10.47 -19.76
C TYR A 59 -8.02 9.44 -20.83
N ASN A 60 -7.46 9.61 -22.02
CA ASN A 60 -7.67 8.76 -23.19
C ASN A 60 -6.31 8.24 -23.70
N ASP A 61 -6.05 6.95 -23.52
CA ASP A 61 -4.83 6.33 -24.04
C ASP A 61 -4.98 6.06 -25.55
N PRO A 62 -4.10 6.59 -26.42
CA PRO A 62 -4.18 6.36 -27.87
C PRO A 62 -4.00 4.89 -28.27
N ASP A 63 -3.38 4.07 -27.41
CA ASP A 63 -3.18 2.64 -27.65
C ASP A 63 -4.38 1.78 -27.15
N ALA A 64 -5.45 2.39 -26.60
CA ALA A 64 -6.63 1.67 -26.13
C ALA A 64 -7.51 1.14 -27.27
N GLU A 65 -7.98 -0.11 -27.16
CA GLU A 65 -8.83 -0.77 -28.17
C GLU A 65 -10.20 -0.08 -28.37
N ARG A 66 -10.56 0.79 -27.42
CA ARG A 66 -11.82 1.52 -27.33
C ARG A 66 -11.60 3.03 -27.10
N ALA A 67 -10.44 3.54 -27.54
CA ALA A 67 -10.06 4.97 -27.46
C ALA A 67 -11.15 5.90 -28.00
N LEU A 68 -11.26 7.09 -27.39
CA LEU A 68 -12.18 8.15 -27.83
C LEU A 68 -11.60 8.90 -29.03
N SER A 69 -12.45 9.40 -29.93
CA SER A 69 -11.99 10.36 -30.93
C SER A 69 -11.65 11.70 -30.27
N PRO A 70 -10.79 12.55 -30.88
CA PRO A 70 -10.45 13.85 -30.31
C PRO A 70 -11.66 14.77 -30.06
N SER A 71 -12.71 14.64 -30.88
CA SER A 71 -13.99 15.34 -30.67
C SER A 71 -14.78 14.80 -29.50
N ASP A 72 -14.83 13.47 -29.32
CA ASP A 72 -15.55 12.83 -28.21
C ASP A 72 -14.85 13.09 -26.87
N GLU A 73 -13.53 13.14 -26.86
CA GLU A 73 -12.73 13.45 -25.67
C GLU A 73 -12.98 14.88 -25.18
N VAL A 74 -13.03 15.85 -26.09
CA VAL A 74 -13.36 17.26 -25.77
C VAL A 74 -14.82 17.40 -25.32
N ALA A 75 -15.76 16.69 -25.96
CA ALA A 75 -17.18 16.70 -25.55
C ALA A 75 -17.36 16.10 -24.14
N LEU A 76 -16.77 14.93 -23.89
CA LEU A 76 -16.83 14.27 -22.59
C LEU A 76 -16.13 15.08 -21.48
N LEU A 77 -15.02 15.75 -21.80
CA LEU A 77 -14.34 16.66 -20.87
C LEU A 77 -15.24 17.84 -20.47
N ALA A 78 -16.02 18.39 -21.41
CA ALA A 78 -16.98 19.45 -21.11
C ALA A 78 -18.15 18.93 -20.25
N GLU A 79 -18.72 17.77 -20.57
CA GLU A 79 -19.78 17.12 -19.77
C GLU A 79 -19.34 16.85 -18.33
N VAL A 80 -18.12 16.33 -18.15
CA VAL A 80 -17.52 16.04 -16.83
C VAL A 80 -17.27 17.32 -16.03
N GLN A 81 -16.95 18.44 -16.68
CA GLN A 81 -16.78 19.73 -16.01
C GLN A 81 -18.12 20.37 -15.63
N ASP A 82 -19.16 20.21 -16.44
CA ASP A 82 -20.51 20.76 -16.21
C ASP A 82 -21.35 19.91 -15.23
N ALA A 83 -21.00 18.63 -15.02
CA ALA A 83 -21.70 17.68 -14.16
C ALA A 83 -21.88 18.09 -12.68
N GLY A 84 -21.24 19.18 -12.21
CA GLY A 84 -21.37 19.71 -10.85
C GLY A 84 -20.83 18.80 -9.73
N THR A 85 -20.28 17.64 -10.07
CA THR A 85 -19.73 16.61 -9.18
C THR A 85 -18.40 16.14 -9.75
N PRO A 86 -17.35 15.89 -8.94
CA PRO A 86 -16.09 15.35 -9.44
C PRO A 86 -16.29 13.96 -10.06
N ILE A 87 -16.05 13.85 -11.36
CA ILE A 87 -16.04 12.59 -12.11
C ILE A 87 -14.68 12.47 -12.81
N TYR A 88 -14.07 11.28 -12.73
CA TYR A 88 -12.79 10.97 -13.37
C TYR A 88 -12.97 9.79 -14.31
N VAL A 89 -12.53 9.93 -15.56
CA VAL A 89 -12.72 8.93 -16.63
C VAL A 89 -11.39 8.54 -17.23
N ALA A 90 -11.09 7.24 -17.23
CA ALA A 90 -9.93 6.67 -17.92
C ALA A 90 -10.37 5.67 -19.00
N VAL A 91 -9.83 5.84 -20.20
CA VAL A 91 -9.91 4.86 -21.30
C VAL A 91 -8.49 4.36 -21.56
N VAL A 92 -8.26 3.06 -21.35
CA VAL A 92 -6.93 2.44 -21.33
C VAL A 92 -6.93 1.09 -22.06
N PRO A 93 -5.78 0.62 -22.59
CA PRO A 93 -5.69 -0.68 -23.21
C PRO A 93 -5.94 -1.83 -22.23
N LYS A 94 -6.39 -3.00 -22.70
CA LYS A 94 -6.60 -4.19 -21.87
C LYS A 94 -5.34 -4.62 -21.10
N SER A 95 -4.15 -4.32 -21.61
CA SER A 95 -2.86 -4.56 -20.95
C SER A 95 -2.73 -3.86 -19.58
N PHE A 96 -3.42 -2.73 -19.38
CA PHE A 96 -3.48 -2.02 -18.10
C PHE A 96 -4.09 -2.87 -16.97
N ILE A 97 -4.98 -3.81 -17.30
CA ILE A 97 -5.55 -4.72 -16.29
C ILE A 97 -4.47 -5.60 -15.66
N ALA A 98 -3.49 -6.05 -16.45
CA ALA A 98 -2.39 -6.89 -15.95
C ALA A 98 -1.45 -6.12 -15.02
N SER A 99 -1.14 -4.86 -15.33
CA SER A 99 -0.30 -4.00 -14.47
C SER A 99 -1.01 -3.46 -13.23
N ALA A 100 -2.35 -3.40 -13.23
CA ALA A 100 -3.15 -2.78 -12.17
C ALA A 100 -3.92 -3.77 -11.27
N GLY A 101 -3.50 -5.04 -11.21
CA GLY A 101 -4.02 -6.04 -10.26
C GLY A 101 -4.90 -7.16 -10.84
N GLY A 102 -4.81 -7.41 -12.14
CA GLY A 102 -5.37 -8.62 -12.79
C GLY A 102 -6.88 -8.61 -13.08
N SER A 103 -7.62 -7.59 -12.64
CA SER A 103 -9.04 -7.40 -12.99
C SER A 103 -9.37 -5.92 -13.19
N ALA A 104 -10.38 -5.61 -14.01
CA ALA A 104 -10.81 -4.23 -14.25
C ALA A 104 -11.30 -3.54 -12.95
N ASP A 105 -11.90 -4.31 -12.04
CA ASP A 105 -12.34 -3.83 -10.72
C ASP A 105 -11.14 -3.50 -9.81
N ALA A 106 -10.12 -4.35 -9.76
CA ALA A 106 -8.87 -4.06 -9.04
C ALA A 106 -8.10 -2.88 -9.67
N ALA A 107 -8.13 -2.76 -11.00
CA ALA A 107 -7.52 -1.65 -11.73
C ALA A 107 -8.19 -0.32 -11.38
N LEU A 108 -9.52 -0.25 -11.40
CA LEU A 108 -10.30 0.91 -11.02
C LEU A 108 -10.09 1.29 -9.54
N GLN A 109 -10.05 0.33 -8.63
CA GLN A 109 -9.76 0.57 -7.21
C GLN A 109 -8.33 1.06 -6.97
N SER A 110 -7.35 0.57 -7.72
CA SER A 110 -5.96 1.01 -7.64
C SER A 110 -5.79 2.41 -8.22
N LEU A 111 -6.45 2.69 -9.35
CA LEU A 111 -6.50 4.02 -9.96
C LEU A 111 -7.14 5.06 -9.03
N ALA A 112 -8.30 4.78 -8.45
CA ALA A 112 -8.98 5.70 -7.52
C ALA A 112 -8.13 5.97 -6.25
N ARG A 113 -7.45 4.94 -5.71
CA ARG A 113 -6.49 5.10 -4.60
C ARG A 113 -5.28 5.95 -4.99
N ALA A 114 -4.74 5.75 -6.19
CA ALA A 114 -3.61 6.52 -6.70
C ALA A 114 -3.98 7.98 -6.98
N VAL A 115 -5.14 8.26 -7.59
CA VAL A 115 -5.63 9.64 -7.80
C VAL A 115 -5.83 10.34 -6.46
N GLY A 116 -6.47 9.68 -5.50
CA GLY A 116 -6.56 10.14 -4.10
C GLY A 116 -7.57 11.28 -3.86
N GLN A 117 -8.46 11.56 -4.81
CA GLN A 117 -9.47 12.62 -4.73
C GLN A 117 -10.89 12.03 -4.54
N PRO A 118 -11.82 12.73 -3.87
CA PRO A 118 -13.21 12.29 -3.77
C PRO A 118 -13.94 12.51 -5.10
N GLY A 119 -14.75 11.55 -5.52
CA GLY A 119 -15.46 11.60 -6.81
C GLY A 119 -15.98 10.26 -7.29
N ALA A 120 -16.70 10.28 -8.42
CA ALA A 120 -17.02 9.10 -9.21
C ALA A 120 -15.86 8.78 -10.18
N TYR A 121 -15.58 7.51 -10.38
CA TYR A 121 -14.49 7.01 -11.21
C TYR A 121 -15.06 6.03 -12.23
N ALA A 122 -14.72 6.23 -13.49
CA ALA A 122 -15.10 5.40 -14.63
C ALA A 122 -13.84 4.89 -15.34
N LEU A 123 -13.81 3.60 -15.65
CA LEU A 123 -12.71 2.94 -16.37
C LEU A 123 -13.27 2.11 -17.52
N ILE A 124 -12.81 2.40 -18.73
CA ILE A 124 -12.89 1.46 -19.87
C ILE A 124 -11.50 0.87 -20.03
N ALA A 125 -11.38 -0.44 -19.80
CA ALA A 125 -10.16 -1.19 -20.03
C ALA A 125 -10.45 -2.28 -21.08
N GLY A 126 -9.88 -2.10 -22.28
CA GLY A 126 -10.27 -2.87 -23.46
C GLY A 126 -11.78 -2.79 -23.74
N GLY A 127 -12.46 -3.94 -23.75
CA GLY A 127 -13.93 -4.01 -23.88
C GLY A 127 -14.72 -3.93 -22.58
N THR A 128 -14.07 -3.77 -21.42
CA THR A 128 -14.76 -3.80 -20.11
C THR A 128 -14.93 -2.42 -19.52
N PHE A 129 -16.19 -2.04 -19.26
CA PHE A 129 -16.53 -0.86 -18.47
C PHE A 129 -16.68 -1.22 -16.98
N ARG A 130 -16.15 -0.37 -16.11
CA ARG A 130 -16.37 -0.37 -14.67
C ARG A 130 -16.54 1.05 -14.17
N ALA A 131 -17.36 1.23 -13.15
CA ALA A 131 -17.40 2.47 -12.40
C ALA A 131 -17.56 2.19 -10.91
N ASN A 132 -17.09 3.14 -10.10
CA ASN A 132 -17.16 3.13 -8.65
C ASN A 132 -17.13 4.58 -8.17
N SER A 133 -17.53 4.89 -6.95
CA SER A 133 -17.52 6.26 -6.44
C SER A 133 -17.25 6.27 -4.95
N THR A 134 -16.49 7.27 -4.50
CA THR A 134 -16.20 7.51 -3.09
C THR A 134 -17.25 8.40 -2.41
N LEU A 135 -18.23 8.89 -3.18
CA LEU A 135 -19.31 9.78 -2.70
C LEU A 135 -20.62 9.03 -2.44
N PHE A 136 -21.08 8.24 -3.41
CA PHE A 136 -22.35 7.49 -3.36
C PHE A 136 -22.30 6.28 -4.31
N PRO A 137 -23.09 5.21 -4.11
CA PRO A 137 -23.10 4.07 -5.02
C PRO A 137 -23.52 4.46 -6.45
N VAL A 138 -22.72 4.06 -7.45
CA VAL A 138 -22.93 4.31 -8.89
C VAL A 138 -23.00 3.03 -9.74
N ASN A 139 -22.96 1.85 -9.11
CA ASN A 139 -22.90 0.56 -9.80
C ASN A 139 -24.18 0.24 -10.61
N ASP A 140 -25.33 0.71 -10.13
CA ASP A 140 -26.61 0.58 -10.85
C ASP A 140 -26.64 1.51 -12.09
N LEU A 141 -26.10 2.73 -11.96
CA LEU A 141 -25.95 3.68 -13.07
C LEU A 141 -25.00 3.15 -14.14
N ALA A 142 -23.88 2.54 -13.73
CA ALA A 142 -22.94 1.92 -14.63
C ALA A 142 -23.56 0.75 -15.41
N THR A 143 -24.34 -0.09 -14.72
CA THR A 143 -25.10 -1.19 -15.34
C THR A 143 -26.14 -0.66 -16.33
N LYS A 144 -26.89 0.39 -15.96
CA LYS A 144 -27.86 1.05 -16.85
C LYS A 144 -27.21 1.65 -18.10
N ALA A 145 -26.08 2.34 -17.94
CA ALA A 145 -25.35 2.97 -19.04
C ALA A 145 -24.88 1.96 -20.09
N VAL A 146 -24.35 0.80 -19.65
CA VAL A 146 -23.98 -0.30 -20.55
C VAL A 146 -25.21 -0.95 -21.18
N ALA A 147 -26.28 -1.16 -20.41
CA ALA A 147 -27.49 -1.82 -20.91
C ALA A 147 -28.24 -1.00 -21.96
N ALA A 148 -28.26 0.33 -21.84
CA ALA A 148 -28.91 1.22 -22.79
C ALA A 148 -28.04 1.54 -24.03
N ASN A 149 -26.72 1.30 -23.97
CA ASN A 149 -25.78 1.49 -25.08
C ASN A 149 -25.15 0.17 -25.58
N GLN A 150 -25.92 -0.93 -25.61
CA GLN A 150 -25.45 -2.18 -26.21
C GLN A 150 -25.14 -1.99 -27.70
N GLY A 151 -23.87 -2.15 -28.08
CA GLY A 151 -23.37 -1.87 -29.44
C GLY A 151 -22.92 -0.42 -29.69
N GLY A 152 -23.03 0.47 -28.69
CA GLY A 152 -22.61 1.87 -28.78
C GLY A 152 -21.09 2.10 -28.72
N THR A 153 -20.68 3.35 -28.95
CA THR A 153 -19.29 3.81 -28.81
C THR A 153 -18.92 3.95 -27.33
N SER A 154 -17.61 4.02 -27.02
CA SER A 154 -17.12 4.30 -25.66
C SER A 154 -17.70 5.60 -25.12
N TYR A 155 -17.76 6.64 -25.96
CA TYR A 155 -18.36 7.92 -25.63
C TYR A 155 -19.81 7.79 -25.17
N SER A 156 -20.68 7.07 -25.90
CA SER A 156 -22.10 6.96 -25.55
C SER A 156 -22.39 6.28 -24.19
N VAL A 157 -21.56 5.31 -23.80
CA VAL A 157 -21.63 4.68 -22.46
C VAL A 157 -21.15 5.67 -21.38
N LEU A 158 -20.07 6.40 -21.67
CA LEU A 158 -19.46 7.35 -20.73
C LEU A 158 -20.33 8.60 -20.52
N SER A 159 -20.89 9.20 -21.57
CA SER A 159 -21.77 10.37 -21.48
C SER A 159 -23.07 10.03 -20.75
N GLN A 160 -23.69 8.88 -21.05
CA GLN A 160 -24.86 8.43 -20.28
C GLN A 160 -24.50 8.16 -18.82
N PHE A 161 -23.32 7.60 -18.51
CA PHE A 161 -22.89 7.43 -17.13
C PHE A 161 -22.67 8.77 -16.43
N VAL A 162 -21.99 9.73 -17.07
CA VAL A 162 -21.77 11.09 -16.56
C VAL A 162 -23.10 11.79 -16.28
N ALA A 163 -24.03 11.77 -17.24
CA ALA A 163 -25.38 12.30 -17.08
C ALA A 163 -26.15 11.61 -15.95
N SER A 164 -26.08 10.27 -15.85
CA SER A 164 -26.73 9.52 -14.77
C SER A 164 -26.14 9.86 -13.38
N VAL A 165 -24.84 10.14 -13.31
CA VAL A 165 -24.14 10.52 -12.07
C VAL A 165 -24.45 11.96 -11.70
N SER A 166 -24.52 12.89 -12.65
CA SER A 166 -24.94 14.28 -12.39
C SER A 166 -26.41 14.36 -12.02
N GLU A 167 -27.30 13.64 -12.73
CA GLU A 167 -28.71 13.47 -12.36
C GLU A 167 -28.85 12.86 -10.97
N ARG A 168 -28.07 11.83 -10.60
CA ARG A 168 -28.14 11.24 -9.25
C ARG A 168 -27.54 12.13 -8.18
N ALA A 169 -26.52 12.93 -8.49
CA ALA A 169 -26.01 13.95 -7.57
C ALA A 169 -27.05 15.06 -7.33
N ALA A 170 -27.75 15.49 -8.38
CA ALA A 170 -28.85 16.46 -8.29
C ALA A 170 -30.09 15.88 -7.57
N ALA A 171 -30.51 14.65 -7.92
CA ALA A 171 -31.63 13.95 -7.31
C ALA A 171 -31.34 13.45 -5.89
N GLY A 172 -30.06 13.41 -5.49
CA GLY A 172 -29.64 13.26 -4.09
C GLY A 172 -30.15 14.38 -3.17
N GLY A 173 -30.73 15.46 -3.74
CA GLY A 173 -31.49 16.49 -3.03
C GLY A 173 -32.98 16.20 -2.81
N SER A 174 -33.53 15.04 -3.21
CA SER A 174 -34.98 14.73 -3.04
C SER A 174 -35.31 13.26 -2.77
N SER A 175 -35.94 13.02 -1.61
CA SER A 175 -36.75 11.84 -1.25
C SER A 175 -37.70 12.24 -0.10
N SER A 176 -39.00 11.96 -0.06
CA SER A 176 -39.98 11.49 -1.06
C SER A 176 -41.34 12.18 -0.72
N ASP A 177 -42.47 12.04 -1.42
CA ASP A 177 -42.89 11.04 -2.42
C ASP A 177 -44.01 11.59 -3.36
N THR A 178 -44.63 10.71 -4.15
CA THR A 178 -45.77 10.91 -5.06
C THR A 178 -46.77 12.06 -4.78
N THR A 179 -47.07 12.89 -5.79
CA THR A 179 -48.35 12.84 -6.55
C THR A 179 -48.42 13.90 -7.66
N SER A 180 -49.26 13.64 -8.66
CA SER A 180 -49.50 14.52 -9.81
C SER A 180 -50.15 15.86 -9.41
N GLY A 181 -49.51 16.99 -9.76
CA GLY A 181 -50.10 18.31 -9.59
C GLY A 181 -49.23 19.40 -10.21
N ALA A 182 -49.71 20.07 -11.26
CA ALA A 182 -49.06 21.25 -11.81
C ALA A 182 -49.32 22.47 -10.91
N GLY A 183 -48.28 23.25 -10.58
CA GLY A 183 -48.43 24.42 -9.71
C GLY A 183 -47.14 25.17 -9.41
N ASP A 184 -46.86 26.17 -10.24
CA ASP A 184 -46.17 27.45 -9.98
C ASP A 184 -45.28 27.65 -8.72
N GLY A 185 -44.00 28.00 -8.98
CA GLY A 185 -43.33 29.16 -8.38
C GLY A 185 -43.27 29.32 -6.85
N GLY A 186 -42.44 28.53 -6.15
CA GLY A 186 -42.08 28.80 -4.75
C GLY A 186 -40.67 28.33 -4.39
N PHE A 187 -39.79 29.26 -3.99
CA PHE A 187 -38.45 28.91 -3.49
C PHE A 187 -38.53 28.41 -2.05
N ASP A 188 -38.57 27.08 -1.87
CA ASP A 188 -38.62 26.46 -0.55
C ASP A 188 -37.25 26.48 0.16
N LEU A 189 -37.16 27.24 1.25
CA LEU A 189 -35.99 27.29 2.13
C LEU A 189 -35.79 25.99 2.94
N GLY A 190 -36.80 25.12 3.02
CA GLY A 190 -36.72 23.80 3.67
C GLY A 190 -35.74 22.85 2.98
N GLY A 191 -35.76 22.79 1.65
CA GLY A 191 -34.87 21.93 0.87
C GLY A 191 -33.38 22.22 1.09
N ILE A 192 -33.00 23.51 1.20
CA ILE A 192 -31.61 23.92 1.47
C ILE A 192 -31.13 23.40 2.83
N LEU A 193 -32.00 23.43 3.84
CA LEU A 193 -31.66 22.99 5.20
C LEU A 193 -31.44 21.47 5.27
N VAL A 194 -32.27 20.68 4.57
CA VAL A 194 -32.11 19.23 4.47
C VAL A 194 -30.85 18.87 3.68
N LEU A 195 -30.56 19.56 2.58
CA LEU A 195 -29.38 19.32 1.75
C LEU A 195 -28.07 19.65 2.50
N LEU A 196 -28.05 20.74 3.29
CA LEU A 196 -26.92 21.07 4.18
C LEU A 196 -26.72 20.03 5.30
N VAL A 197 -27.80 19.48 5.87
CA VAL A 197 -27.72 18.41 6.88
C VAL A 197 -27.25 17.09 6.25
N GLY A 198 -27.70 16.75 5.04
CA GLY A 198 -27.26 15.57 4.30
C GLY A 198 -25.78 15.64 3.90
N LEU A 199 -25.34 16.78 3.35
CA LEU A 199 -23.94 17.04 3.01
C LEU A 199 -23.06 17.05 4.27
N GLY A 200 -23.56 17.61 5.38
CA GLY A 200 -22.94 17.56 6.69
C GLY A 200 -22.85 16.14 7.28
N ALA A 201 -23.82 15.27 7.02
CA ALA A 201 -23.80 13.88 7.46
C ALA A 201 -22.81 13.02 6.66
N VAL A 202 -22.75 13.17 5.34
CA VAL A 202 -21.80 12.43 4.48
C VAL A 202 -20.37 12.97 4.69
N GLY A 203 -20.19 14.29 4.68
CA GLY A 203 -18.92 14.92 5.04
C GLY A 203 -18.47 14.58 6.46
N GLY A 204 -19.42 14.52 7.40
CA GLY A 204 -19.21 14.05 8.77
C GLY A 204 -18.76 12.59 8.83
N ALA A 205 -19.38 11.69 8.08
CA ALA A 205 -19.02 10.27 8.02
C ALA A 205 -17.64 10.04 7.39
N VAL A 206 -17.30 10.74 6.31
CA VAL A 206 -15.97 10.66 5.65
C VAL A 206 -14.88 11.28 6.52
N THR A 207 -15.11 12.47 7.09
CA THR A 207 -14.13 13.07 8.01
C THR A 207 -13.98 12.25 9.29
N TYR A 208 -15.05 11.65 9.82
CA TYR A 208 -15.01 10.71 10.93
C TYR A 208 -14.24 9.43 10.57
N SER A 209 -14.46 8.83 9.40
CA SER A 209 -13.77 7.60 9.00
C SER A 209 -12.28 7.84 8.74
N VAL A 210 -11.91 8.96 8.10
CA VAL A 210 -10.52 9.38 7.93
C VAL A 210 -9.87 9.71 9.28
N ARG A 211 -10.56 10.43 10.18
CA ARG A 211 -10.05 10.73 11.53
C ARG A 211 -9.90 9.48 12.39
N LYS A 212 -10.81 8.51 12.27
CA LYS A 212 -10.75 7.18 12.91
C LYS A 212 -9.63 6.32 12.34
N SER A 213 -9.40 6.36 11.03
CA SER A 213 -8.29 5.68 10.36
C SER A 213 -6.94 6.27 10.80
N ARG A 214 -6.76 7.59 10.67
CA ARG A 214 -5.58 8.31 11.14
C ARG A 214 -5.30 8.06 12.63
N ARG A 215 -6.34 8.03 13.47
CA ARG A 215 -6.21 7.69 14.89
C ARG A 215 -5.66 6.26 15.08
N ARG A 216 -6.21 5.26 14.37
CA ARG A 216 -5.70 3.87 14.43
C ARG A 216 -4.25 3.77 13.95
N THR A 217 -3.89 4.43 12.86
CA THR A 217 -2.50 4.46 12.36
C THR A 217 -1.57 5.15 13.35
N ALA A 218 -1.99 6.23 14.01
CA ALA A 218 -1.21 6.91 15.05
C ALA A 218 -1.07 6.05 16.32
N GLU A 219 -2.13 5.35 16.75
CA GLU A 219 -2.09 4.40 17.87
C GLU A 219 -1.15 3.21 17.57
N GLN A 220 -1.21 2.65 16.36
CA GLN A 220 -0.29 1.61 15.90
C GLN A 220 1.16 2.09 15.80
N PHE A 221 1.39 3.29 15.24
CA PHE A 221 2.71 3.90 15.19
C PHE A 221 3.28 4.13 16.58
N ALA A 222 2.51 4.70 17.51
CA ALA A 222 2.94 4.93 18.88
C ALA A 222 3.28 3.61 19.62
N ALA A 223 2.50 2.56 19.40
CA ALA A 223 2.76 1.24 19.97
C ALA A 223 4.08 0.61 19.46
N VAL A 224 4.33 0.69 18.15
CA VAL A 224 5.58 0.21 17.55
C VAL A 224 6.77 1.09 17.94
N LYS A 225 6.61 2.42 17.94
CA LYS A 225 7.64 3.39 18.34
C LYS A 225 8.09 3.16 19.77
N GLY A 226 7.17 2.96 20.72
CA GLY A 226 7.52 2.69 22.12
C GLY A 226 8.30 1.37 22.31
N VAL A 227 7.97 0.34 21.55
CA VAL A 227 8.71 -0.95 21.51
C VAL A 227 10.12 -0.79 20.94
N VAL A 228 10.25 0.01 19.88
CA VAL A 228 11.54 0.34 19.25
C VAL A 228 12.41 1.18 20.20
N ASP A 229 11.84 2.18 20.86
CA ASP A 229 12.56 3.05 21.80
C ASP A 229 13.06 2.29 23.03
N GLU A 230 12.28 1.32 23.54
CA GLU A 230 12.72 0.37 24.56
C GLU A 230 13.91 -0.48 24.06
N ASP A 231 13.86 -0.97 22.82
CA ASP A 231 14.91 -1.82 22.24
C ASP A 231 16.21 -1.06 21.96
N VAL A 232 16.11 0.21 21.55
CA VAL A 232 17.24 1.15 21.40
C VAL A 232 17.83 1.50 22.76
N THR A 233 16.99 1.83 23.76
CA THR A 233 17.45 2.13 25.12
C THR A 233 18.19 0.95 25.74
N SER A 234 17.58 -0.25 25.68
CA SER A 234 18.17 -1.48 26.19
C SER A 234 19.46 -1.88 25.46
N PHE A 235 19.61 -1.54 24.17
CA PHE A 235 20.87 -1.76 23.47
C PHE A 235 21.93 -0.71 23.83
N GLY A 236 21.54 0.55 24.00
CA GLY A 236 22.42 1.61 24.50
C GLY A 236 23.01 1.29 25.88
N GLU A 237 22.21 0.76 26.79
CA GLU A 237 22.66 0.24 28.10
C GLU A 237 23.67 -0.91 27.96
N GLN A 238 23.45 -1.83 27.02
CA GLN A 238 24.38 -2.95 26.75
C GLN A 238 25.72 -2.47 26.18
N VAL A 239 25.71 -1.49 25.26
CA VAL A 239 26.93 -0.89 24.70
C VAL A 239 27.67 -0.08 25.77
N ALA A 240 26.95 0.72 26.56
CA ALA A 240 27.52 1.56 27.61
C ALA A 240 28.17 0.77 28.78
N ALA A 241 27.92 -0.54 28.88
CA ALA A 241 28.59 -1.42 29.83
C ALA A 241 30.05 -1.74 29.47
N PHE A 242 30.53 -1.33 28.29
CA PHE A 242 31.87 -1.62 27.78
C PHE A 242 32.67 -0.33 27.54
N ASP A 243 33.92 -0.32 27.97
CA ASP A 243 34.87 0.79 27.76
C ASP A 243 35.76 0.49 26.55
N ILE A 244 35.76 1.37 25.55
CA ILE A 244 36.60 1.27 24.36
C ILE A 244 38.11 1.34 24.68
N THR A 245 38.47 1.86 25.85
CA THR A 245 39.86 1.93 26.34
C THR A 245 40.28 0.72 27.18
N ASP A 246 39.41 -0.28 27.37
CA ASP A 246 39.74 -1.51 28.08
C ASP A 246 40.92 -2.22 27.40
N ARG A 247 42.03 -2.36 28.14
CA ARG A 247 43.28 -2.97 27.67
C ARG A 247 43.16 -4.46 27.35
N ARG A 248 42.05 -5.10 27.70
CA ARG A 248 41.72 -6.47 27.29
C ARG A 248 41.24 -6.57 25.85
N LEU A 249 40.84 -5.45 25.23
CA LEU A 249 40.47 -5.39 23.82
C LEU A 249 41.71 -5.20 22.94
N ASP A 250 41.99 -6.21 22.12
CA ASP A 250 42.88 -6.11 20.98
C ASP A 250 42.30 -5.17 19.91
N ASP A 251 43.06 -4.90 18.84
CA ASP A 251 42.64 -3.95 17.80
C ASP A 251 41.35 -4.39 17.11
N ALA A 252 41.17 -5.71 16.96
CA ALA A 252 39.95 -6.29 16.40
C ALA A 252 38.75 -6.18 17.37
N GLY A 253 38.94 -6.39 18.67
CA GLY A 253 37.89 -6.19 19.68
C GLY A 253 37.48 -4.73 19.87
N ARG A 254 38.42 -3.78 19.70
CA ARG A 254 38.09 -2.35 19.62
C ARG A 254 37.28 -2.04 18.36
N SER A 255 37.65 -2.57 17.21
CA SER A 255 36.89 -2.39 15.96
C SER A 255 35.47 -3.01 16.01
N ASP A 256 35.31 -4.16 16.66
CA ASP A 256 33.97 -4.75 16.91
C ASP A 256 33.12 -3.87 17.84
N LEU A 257 33.72 -3.26 18.87
CA LEU A 257 33.01 -2.34 19.78
C LEU A 257 32.67 -1.00 19.11
N GLU A 258 33.57 -0.44 18.30
CA GLU A 258 33.29 0.72 17.44
C GLU A 258 32.13 0.46 16.47
N SER A 259 32.06 -0.76 15.94
CA SER A 259 30.95 -1.20 15.08
C SER A 259 29.63 -1.24 15.86
N ALA A 260 29.62 -1.80 17.09
CA ALA A 260 28.43 -1.82 17.94
C ALA A 260 27.96 -0.40 18.34
N ILE A 261 28.89 0.51 18.67
CA ILE A 261 28.61 1.92 18.94
C ILE A 261 28.01 2.62 17.71
N THR A 262 28.57 2.35 16.52
CA THR A 262 28.07 2.91 15.25
C THR A 262 26.65 2.42 14.96
N SER A 263 26.38 1.12 15.12
CA SER A 263 25.04 0.55 14.99
C SER A 263 24.05 1.13 15.99
N TYR A 264 24.46 1.41 17.24
CA TYR A 264 23.61 2.11 18.22
C TYR A 264 23.26 3.54 17.77
N GLN A 265 24.25 4.31 17.28
CA GLN A 265 24.01 5.67 16.78
C GLN A 265 23.08 5.69 15.57
N GLN A 266 23.24 4.73 14.65
CA GLN A 266 22.36 4.55 13.49
C GLN A 266 20.94 4.17 13.92
N ALA A 267 20.79 3.22 14.84
CA ALA A 267 19.49 2.82 15.38
C ALA A 267 18.79 3.98 16.10
N SER A 268 19.50 4.75 16.93
CA SER A 268 18.94 5.93 17.61
C SER A 268 18.48 6.99 16.61
N SER A 269 19.33 7.35 15.63
CA SER A 269 18.98 8.35 14.61
C SER A 269 17.79 7.91 13.74
N ALA A 270 17.72 6.63 13.38
CA ALA A 270 16.59 6.06 12.66
C ALA A 270 15.30 6.06 13.52
N ALA A 271 15.40 5.79 14.83
CA ALA A 271 14.27 5.88 15.76
C ALA A 271 13.80 7.33 15.95
N ASP A 272 14.70 8.30 16.09
CA ASP A 272 14.38 9.72 16.26
C ASP A 272 13.70 10.32 15.02
N THR A 273 14.08 9.85 13.82
CA THR A 273 13.51 10.29 12.54
C THR A 273 12.32 9.46 12.05
N MET A 274 11.93 8.41 12.79
CA MET A 274 10.83 7.52 12.46
C MET A 274 9.48 8.27 12.51
N THR A 275 8.72 8.22 11.41
CA THR A 275 7.39 8.87 11.29
C THR A 275 6.25 7.88 10.98
N THR A 276 6.57 6.64 10.64
CA THR A 276 5.60 5.59 10.32
C THR A 276 6.05 4.24 10.89
N ALA A 277 5.11 3.35 11.22
CA ALA A 277 5.43 2.00 11.69
C ALA A 277 6.26 1.18 10.67
N GLY A 278 6.15 1.51 9.38
CA GLY A 278 6.89 0.86 8.30
C GLY A 278 8.41 1.02 8.41
N GLN A 279 8.88 2.12 8.99
CA GLN A 279 10.31 2.45 9.17
C GLN A 279 10.96 1.72 10.37
N ALA A 280 10.20 0.93 11.13
CA ALA A 280 10.75 0.15 12.23
C ALA A 280 11.80 -0.88 11.78
N ALA A 281 11.78 -1.29 10.51
CA ALA A 281 12.76 -2.20 9.93
C ALA A 281 14.18 -1.60 9.90
N ASP A 282 14.29 -0.29 9.58
CA ASP A 282 15.58 0.40 9.52
C ASP A 282 16.25 0.38 10.90
N VAL A 283 15.48 0.66 11.96
CA VAL A 283 15.96 0.61 13.35
C VAL A 283 16.32 -0.81 13.77
N THR A 284 15.45 -1.79 13.55
CA THR A 284 15.70 -3.16 14.05
C THR A 284 16.79 -3.90 13.29
N THR A 285 17.06 -3.53 12.03
CA THR A 285 18.24 -3.98 11.28
C THR A 285 19.54 -3.51 11.96
N HIS A 286 19.67 -2.21 12.24
CA HIS A 286 20.83 -1.67 12.96
C HIS A 286 20.99 -2.27 14.37
N LEU A 287 19.88 -2.54 15.08
CA LEU A 287 19.93 -3.24 16.37
C LEU A 287 20.35 -4.72 16.26
N GLU A 288 20.15 -5.38 15.13
CA GLU A 288 20.68 -6.73 14.88
C GLU A 288 22.18 -6.69 14.63
N ASP A 289 22.64 -5.84 13.70
CA ASP A 289 24.07 -5.61 13.43
C ASP A 289 24.85 -5.32 14.71
N GLY A 290 24.34 -4.39 15.53
CA GLY A 290 24.96 -4.01 16.79
C GLY A 290 25.02 -5.16 17.81
N ARG A 291 23.97 -5.99 17.92
CA ARG A 291 23.97 -7.14 18.83
C ARG A 291 24.89 -8.26 18.37
N PHE A 292 25.06 -8.45 17.07
CA PHE A 292 26.09 -9.36 16.55
C PHE A 292 27.50 -8.83 16.88
N ALA A 293 27.77 -7.54 16.67
CA ALA A 293 29.05 -6.93 17.02
C ALA A 293 29.35 -7.06 18.52
N MET A 294 28.38 -6.81 19.41
CA MET A 294 28.52 -7.04 20.84
C MET A 294 28.82 -8.49 21.20
N ALA A 295 28.25 -9.47 20.49
CA ALA A 295 28.57 -10.89 20.70
C ALA A 295 30.03 -11.21 20.31
N CYS A 296 30.58 -10.58 19.25
CA CYS A 296 32.00 -10.68 18.92
C CYS A 296 32.90 -10.10 20.01
N VAL A 297 32.58 -8.89 20.52
CA VAL A 297 33.30 -8.26 21.65
C VAL A 297 33.32 -9.17 22.88
N GLN A 298 32.17 -9.74 23.23
CA GLN A 298 32.05 -10.68 24.36
C GLN A 298 32.86 -11.96 24.15
N SER A 299 32.82 -12.58 22.97
CA SER A 299 33.63 -13.76 22.64
C SER A 299 35.12 -13.48 22.80
N ARG A 300 35.63 -12.34 22.30
CA ARG A 300 37.06 -11.97 22.43
C ARG A 300 37.48 -11.79 23.88
N LEU A 301 36.71 -11.03 24.66
CA LEU A 301 36.98 -10.81 26.09
C LEU A 301 36.93 -12.11 26.91
N ALA A 302 36.14 -13.10 26.48
CA ALA A 302 36.04 -14.42 27.09
C ALA A 302 37.01 -15.47 26.52
N GLY A 303 37.88 -15.10 25.55
CA GLY A 303 38.80 -16.02 24.87
C GLY A 303 38.09 -17.13 24.09
N GLN A 304 36.83 -16.91 23.68
CA GLN A 304 36.01 -17.88 22.95
C GLN A 304 36.09 -17.66 21.43
N PRO A 305 35.78 -18.69 20.62
CA PRO A 305 35.57 -18.52 19.18
C PRO A 305 34.53 -17.42 18.89
N LEU A 306 34.74 -16.69 17.78
CA LEU A 306 33.76 -15.70 17.32
C LEU A 306 32.44 -16.37 16.92
N PRO A 307 31.29 -15.75 17.21
CA PRO A 307 30.00 -16.30 16.83
C PRO A 307 29.84 -16.31 15.30
N ALA A 308 29.19 -17.35 14.77
CA ALA A 308 28.73 -17.33 13.39
C ALA A 308 27.58 -16.32 13.23
N ARG A 309 27.51 -15.61 12.09
CA ARG A 309 26.42 -14.67 11.78
C ARG A 309 25.13 -15.46 11.47
N ARG A 310 24.42 -15.83 12.53
CA ARG A 310 23.15 -16.57 12.51
C ARG A 310 22.00 -15.64 12.90
N ALA A 311 20.81 -15.96 12.40
CA ALA A 311 19.58 -15.24 12.76
C ALA A 311 19.44 -15.08 14.28
N PRO A 312 18.90 -13.95 14.76
CA PRO A 312 18.75 -13.70 16.18
C PRO A 312 17.76 -14.70 16.81
N CYS A 313 17.73 -14.75 18.14
CA CYS A 313 16.78 -15.60 18.85
C CYS A 313 15.32 -15.25 18.48
N PHE A 314 14.58 -16.24 17.99
CA PHE A 314 13.17 -16.11 17.61
C PHE A 314 12.27 -15.72 18.78
N PHE A 315 12.58 -16.17 19.99
CA PHE A 315 11.74 -15.89 21.17
C PHE A 315 11.86 -14.42 21.60
N ASP A 316 13.08 -13.89 21.67
CA ASP A 316 13.34 -12.47 21.88
C ASP A 316 14.59 -12.06 21.07
N PRO A 317 14.45 -11.28 19.98
CA PRO A 317 15.58 -10.85 19.16
C PRO A 317 16.64 -10.04 19.92
N ARG A 318 16.31 -9.47 21.09
CA ARG A 318 17.27 -8.77 21.94
C ARG A 318 18.33 -9.68 22.55
N HIS A 319 18.11 -11.00 22.58
CA HIS A 319 19.12 -11.97 23.02
C HIS A 319 20.29 -12.12 22.03
N GLY A 320 20.25 -11.47 20.85
CA GLY A 320 21.32 -11.54 19.86
C GLY A 320 21.35 -12.88 19.09
N PRO A 321 22.50 -13.26 18.50
CA PRO A 321 22.60 -14.37 17.55
C PRO A 321 22.23 -15.72 18.18
N SER A 322 21.54 -16.57 17.42
CA SER A 322 21.20 -17.92 17.85
C SER A 322 22.41 -18.86 17.91
N ALA A 323 22.43 -19.73 18.93
CA ALA A 323 23.42 -20.79 19.06
C ALA A 323 23.04 -22.04 18.26
N ALA A 324 21.75 -22.38 18.22
CA ALA A 324 21.21 -23.54 17.52
C ALA A 324 19.76 -23.29 17.06
N ASN A 325 19.23 -24.20 16.23
CA ASN A 325 17.80 -24.26 15.95
C ASN A 325 17.13 -25.22 16.96
N VAL A 326 15.89 -24.93 17.37
CA VAL A 326 15.07 -25.84 18.17
C VAL A 326 13.74 -26.13 17.47
N ASN A 327 13.30 -27.38 17.54
CA ASN A 327 11.96 -27.77 17.08
C ASN A 327 10.91 -27.27 18.06
N TRP A 328 10.06 -26.34 17.62
CA TRP A 328 9.05 -25.69 18.43
C TRP A 328 7.74 -25.54 17.65
N SER A 329 6.62 -25.55 18.37
CA SER A 329 5.29 -25.21 17.85
C SER A 329 4.64 -24.14 18.72
N PRO A 330 4.00 -23.11 18.14
CA PRO A 330 3.09 -22.24 18.88
C PRO A 330 1.84 -23.03 19.31
N PRO A 331 1.11 -22.58 20.34
CA PRO A 331 -0.14 -23.21 20.75
C PRO A 331 -1.11 -23.40 19.59
N GLY A 332 -1.49 -24.66 19.30
CA GLY A 332 -2.39 -25.01 18.20
C GLY A 332 -1.81 -24.91 16.79
N GLY A 333 -0.51 -24.63 16.62
CA GLY A 333 0.15 -24.50 15.32
C GLY A 333 1.11 -25.65 14.99
N THR A 334 1.70 -25.57 13.80
CA THR A 334 2.65 -26.57 13.28
C THR A 334 4.03 -26.48 13.93
N GLN A 335 4.66 -27.64 14.11
CA GLN A 335 6.05 -27.75 14.53
C GLN A 335 6.99 -27.28 13.41
N ARG A 336 8.06 -26.60 13.81
CA ARG A 336 9.09 -26.03 12.92
C ARG A 336 10.39 -25.81 13.67
N GLU A 337 11.49 -25.70 12.93
CA GLU A 337 12.74 -25.20 13.51
C GLU A 337 12.70 -23.67 13.65
N VAL A 338 13.10 -23.17 14.82
CA VAL A 338 13.31 -21.74 15.05
C VAL A 338 14.71 -21.47 15.64
N PRO A 339 15.40 -20.39 15.24
CA PRO A 339 16.69 -20.02 15.81
C PRO A 339 16.54 -19.61 17.28
N ALA A 340 17.39 -20.14 18.16
CA ALA A 340 17.35 -19.84 19.60
C ALA A 340 18.75 -19.56 20.18
N CYS A 341 18.85 -18.59 21.09
CA CYS A 341 20.02 -18.44 21.96
C CYS A 341 20.10 -19.62 22.96
N VAL A 342 21.25 -19.78 23.63
CA VAL A 342 21.52 -20.95 24.50
C VAL A 342 20.46 -21.15 25.59
N SER A 343 19.99 -20.06 26.22
CA SER A 343 18.96 -20.12 27.27
C SER A 343 17.61 -20.56 26.71
N CYS A 344 17.10 -19.89 25.67
CA CYS A 344 15.83 -20.25 25.03
C CYS A 344 15.86 -21.65 24.41
N TYR A 345 17.00 -22.08 23.83
CA TYR A 345 17.19 -23.45 23.34
C TYR A 345 17.03 -24.45 24.48
N THR A 346 17.74 -24.25 25.60
CA THR A 346 17.69 -25.13 26.76
C THR A 346 16.29 -25.22 27.35
N THR A 347 15.58 -24.09 27.47
CA THR A 347 14.19 -24.06 27.95
C THR A 347 13.24 -24.81 27.01
N ALA A 348 13.32 -24.57 25.70
CA ALA A 348 12.48 -25.25 24.71
C ALA A 348 12.77 -26.75 24.61
N ALA A 349 14.04 -27.17 24.72
CA ALA A 349 14.46 -28.57 24.73
C ALA A 349 13.94 -29.34 25.97
N GLN A 350 13.63 -28.64 27.06
CA GLN A 350 12.99 -29.20 28.26
C GLN A 350 11.44 -29.24 28.15
N GLY A 351 10.87 -28.86 27.00
CA GLY A 351 9.42 -28.80 26.78
C GLY A 351 8.72 -27.59 27.42
N ALA A 352 9.48 -26.67 28.02
CA ALA A 352 8.96 -25.41 28.54
C ALA A 352 8.90 -24.34 27.43
N ILE A 353 7.99 -23.37 27.57
CA ILE A 353 7.87 -22.25 26.62
C ILE A 353 8.87 -21.16 27.05
N PRO A 354 9.87 -20.80 26.21
CA PRO A 354 10.76 -19.68 26.53
C PRO A 354 9.99 -18.35 26.61
N ALA A 355 10.42 -17.47 27.50
CA ALA A 355 9.89 -16.11 27.57
C ALA A 355 10.07 -15.42 26.20
N SER A 356 9.02 -14.77 25.74
CA SER A 356 8.97 -14.14 24.42
C SER A 356 8.97 -12.62 24.51
N ARG A 357 9.47 -11.94 23.47
CA ARG A 357 9.36 -10.48 23.34
C ARG A 357 7.88 -10.11 23.21
N GLN A 358 7.31 -9.67 24.33
CA GLN A 358 5.96 -9.14 24.42
C GLN A 358 5.90 -7.71 23.88
N VAL A 359 4.87 -7.41 23.09
CA VAL A 359 4.60 -6.06 22.56
C VAL A 359 3.13 -5.68 22.80
N PRO A 360 2.80 -4.39 22.97
CA PRO A 360 1.43 -3.95 23.24
C PRO A 360 0.52 -4.09 22.03
N VAL A 361 -0.67 -4.66 22.26
CA VAL A 361 -1.74 -4.85 21.27
C VAL A 361 -3.08 -4.56 21.94
N GLY A 362 -3.69 -3.42 21.58
CA GLY A 362 -4.93 -2.97 22.22
C GLY A 362 -4.73 -2.69 23.71
N ALA A 363 -5.43 -3.42 24.57
CA ALA A 363 -5.36 -3.29 26.03
C ALA A 363 -4.44 -4.32 26.72
N GLY A 364 -3.76 -5.17 25.97
CA GLY A 364 -2.88 -6.22 26.51
C GLY A 364 -1.54 -6.31 25.77
N THR A 365 -0.76 -7.35 26.06
CA THR A 365 0.45 -7.68 25.30
C THR A 365 0.32 -9.04 24.62
N GLN A 366 1.04 -9.21 23.52
CA GLN A 366 1.15 -10.46 22.77
C GLN A 366 2.62 -10.67 22.38
N PRO A 367 3.07 -11.91 22.11
CA PRO A 367 4.36 -12.14 21.47
C PRO A 367 4.43 -11.38 20.14
N TYR A 368 5.58 -10.82 19.77
CA TYR A 368 5.67 -9.95 18.59
C TYR A 368 5.21 -10.62 17.28
N TRP A 369 5.39 -11.95 17.14
CA TRP A 369 4.88 -12.74 16.01
C TRP A 369 3.35 -12.96 16.01
N GLN A 370 2.66 -12.68 17.11
CA GLN A 370 1.19 -12.70 17.20
C GLN A 370 0.58 -11.30 17.16
N ALA A 371 1.40 -10.24 17.19
CA ALA A 371 0.94 -8.86 17.37
C ALA A 371 0.30 -8.21 16.13
N GLY A 372 0.19 -8.95 15.02
CA GLY A 372 -0.47 -8.51 13.79
C GLY A 372 0.39 -7.56 12.93
N PRO A 373 -0.10 -7.22 11.72
CA PRO A 373 0.72 -6.64 10.65
C PRO A 373 1.39 -5.29 10.97
N SER A 374 0.95 -4.54 11.98
CA SER A 374 1.64 -3.31 12.41
C SER A 374 3.06 -3.56 12.91
N TYR A 375 3.34 -4.74 13.46
CA TYR A 375 4.69 -5.15 13.87
C TYR A 375 5.48 -5.85 12.75
N GLY A 376 4.97 -5.83 11.52
CA GLY A 376 5.61 -6.49 10.37
C GLY A 376 6.99 -5.96 10.04
N SER A 377 7.17 -4.64 9.94
CA SER A 377 8.49 -4.05 9.72
C SER A 377 9.43 -4.20 10.90
N TYR A 378 8.91 -4.09 12.14
CA TYR A 378 9.67 -4.31 13.37
C TYR A 378 10.29 -5.72 13.40
N ALA A 379 9.47 -6.75 13.14
CA ALA A 379 9.94 -8.12 12.99
C ALA A 379 10.84 -8.28 11.75
N GLY A 380 10.49 -7.63 10.65
CA GLY A 380 11.18 -7.71 9.37
C GLY A 380 12.65 -7.36 9.47
N GLY A 381 12.99 -6.19 10.02
CA GLY A 381 14.39 -5.73 10.11
C GLY A 381 15.30 -6.68 10.89
N TYR A 382 14.82 -7.23 12.02
CA TYR A 382 15.58 -8.22 12.81
C TYR A 382 15.95 -9.50 12.05
N PHE A 383 15.22 -9.87 10.99
CA PHE A 383 15.49 -11.10 10.23
C PHE A 383 15.80 -10.85 8.74
N GLN A 384 15.84 -9.58 8.30
CA GLN A 384 16.01 -9.19 6.89
C GLN A 384 17.30 -9.77 6.28
N SER A 385 18.40 -9.72 7.03
CA SER A 385 19.72 -10.25 6.64
C SER A 385 19.76 -11.77 6.47
N TYR A 386 18.71 -12.49 6.87
CA TYR A 386 18.65 -13.95 6.92
C TYR A 386 17.67 -14.56 5.90
N GLY A 387 17.21 -13.76 4.94
CA GLY A 387 16.48 -14.23 3.75
C GLY A 387 15.12 -14.84 4.06
N SER A 388 14.80 -15.96 3.38
CA SER A 388 13.49 -16.62 3.42
C SER A 388 13.16 -17.37 4.72
N ILE A 389 14.00 -17.25 5.76
CA ILE A 389 13.74 -17.86 7.07
C ILE A 389 12.54 -17.23 7.78
N LEU A 390 12.32 -15.91 7.65
CA LEU A 390 11.22 -15.23 8.34
C LEU A 390 9.83 -15.76 7.92
N PRO A 391 9.51 -15.97 6.63
CA PRO A 391 8.33 -16.72 6.23
C PRO A 391 8.20 -18.09 6.92
N GLN A 392 9.27 -18.88 6.96
CA GLN A 392 9.25 -20.25 7.52
C GLN A 392 9.03 -20.28 9.04
N ILE A 393 9.69 -19.41 9.80
CA ILE A 393 9.55 -19.34 11.28
C ILE A 393 8.25 -18.66 11.71
N MET A 394 7.57 -17.95 10.80
CA MET A 394 6.29 -17.29 11.05
C MET A 394 5.07 -18.06 10.55
N VAL A 395 5.22 -19.21 9.88
CA VAL A 395 4.06 -20.02 9.43
C VAL A 395 3.12 -20.33 10.61
N GLY A 396 1.82 -20.08 10.42
CA GLY A 396 0.79 -20.30 11.43
C GLY A 396 0.78 -19.27 12.57
N THR A 397 1.52 -18.16 12.47
CA THR A 397 1.36 -17.02 13.39
C THR A 397 0.44 -15.96 12.77
N MET A 398 -0.16 -15.10 13.60
CA MET A 398 -0.98 -13.99 13.10
C MET A 398 -0.17 -13.04 12.22
N LEU A 399 1.12 -12.81 12.55
CA LEU A 399 1.99 -11.98 11.72
C LEU A 399 2.35 -12.68 10.41
N GLY A 400 2.69 -13.97 10.46
CA GLY A 400 3.02 -14.76 9.27
C GLY A 400 1.84 -14.83 8.29
N ASN A 401 0.64 -15.10 8.77
CA ASN A 401 -0.57 -15.13 7.93
C ASN A 401 -0.92 -13.75 7.34
N ALA A 402 -0.52 -12.65 8.00
CA ALA A 402 -0.78 -11.28 7.52
C ALA A 402 0.27 -10.77 6.53
N LEU A 403 1.53 -11.19 6.66
CA LEU A 403 2.63 -10.84 5.74
C LEU A 403 2.75 -11.81 4.57
N PHE A 404 2.46 -13.09 4.81
CA PHE A 404 2.57 -14.20 3.86
C PHE A 404 1.27 -15.01 3.89
N PRO A 405 0.16 -14.45 3.36
CA PRO A 405 -1.08 -15.20 3.24
C PRO A 405 -0.79 -16.50 2.46
N PRO A 406 -1.30 -17.66 2.91
CA PRO A 406 -1.03 -18.92 2.24
C PRO A 406 -1.56 -18.84 0.81
N VAL A 407 -0.68 -19.06 -0.17
CA VAL A 407 -1.08 -19.20 -1.56
C VAL A 407 -1.92 -20.46 -1.65
N VAL A 408 -3.24 -20.28 -1.72
CA VAL A 408 -4.17 -21.37 -2.00
C VAL A 408 -3.99 -21.72 -3.48
N VAL A 409 -3.01 -22.58 -3.75
CA VAL A 409 -2.91 -23.24 -5.05
C VAL A 409 -4.14 -24.13 -5.16
N SER A 410 -5.13 -23.70 -5.94
CA SER A 410 -6.20 -24.57 -6.42
C SER A 410 -5.60 -25.58 -7.40
N GLY A 411 -4.85 -26.53 -6.86
CA GLY A 411 -4.43 -27.72 -7.58
C GLY A 411 -5.67 -28.55 -7.86
N GLY A 412 -6.04 -28.66 -9.14
CA GLY A 412 -6.95 -29.71 -9.57
C GLY A 412 -6.33 -31.05 -9.23
N GLY A 413 -6.91 -31.75 -8.27
CA GLY A 413 -6.38 -33.00 -7.74
C GLY A 413 -7.49 -33.78 -7.04
N ASP A 414 -8.01 -34.80 -7.73
CA ASP A 414 -9.03 -35.69 -7.20
C ASP A 414 -8.53 -36.43 -5.95
N GLY A 415 -9.30 -36.37 -4.86
CA GLY A 415 -8.94 -37.01 -3.59
C GLY A 415 -10.05 -36.85 -2.57
N GLY A 416 -11.02 -37.78 -2.59
CA GLY A 416 -12.23 -37.68 -1.77
C GLY A 416 -12.08 -38.11 -0.32
N SER A 417 -13.21 -38.02 0.41
CA SER A 417 -13.42 -38.26 1.84
C SER A 417 -12.78 -37.21 2.77
N GLY A 418 -13.46 -36.63 3.76
CA GLY A 418 -14.87 -36.78 4.17
C GLY A 418 -14.99 -36.53 5.69
N GLY A 419 -15.94 -35.69 6.13
CA GLY A 419 -16.18 -35.46 7.57
C GLY A 419 -16.44 -34.01 7.98
N ASP A 420 -17.64 -33.53 7.69
CA ASP A 420 -18.54 -32.78 8.57
C ASP A 420 -17.99 -31.79 9.64
N GLY A 421 -18.39 -30.52 9.51
CA GLY A 421 -18.29 -29.50 10.57
C GLY A 421 -18.78 -28.13 10.10
N GLY A 422 -20.03 -27.77 10.39
CA GLY A 422 -20.66 -26.51 9.94
C GLY A 422 -20.01 -25.23 10.53
N GLY A 423 -20.36 -24.03 10.08
CA GLY A 423 -21.40 -23.68 9.12
C GLY A 423 -21.97 -22.28 9.41
N PHE A 424 -21.51 -21.28 8.66
CA PHE A 424 -22.09 -19.93 8.52
C PHE A 424 -21.64 -19.43 7.13
N GLY A 425 -22.46 -18.91 6.21
CA GLY A 425 -23.88 -18.58 6.27
C GLY A 425 -24.12 -17.24 5.56
N GLY A 426 -24.42 -17.24 4.25
CA GLY A 426 -24.79 -16.00 3.54
C GLY A 426 -24.67 -16.01 2.01
N PHE A 427 -25.81 -16.21 1.33
CA PHE A 427 -26.21 -15.66 0.00
C PHE A 427 -25.29 -15.97 -1.22
N GLY A 428 -25.72 -16.59 -2.32
CA GLY A 428 -27.05 -16.68 -2.93
C GLY A 428 -27.29 -15.50 -3.90
N GLY A 429 -27.35 -15.66 -5.22
CA GLY A 429 -27.40 -16.91 -6.01
C GLY A 429 -27.13 -16.74 -7.52
N SER A 430 -27.56 -17.74 -8.29
CA SER A 430 -27.04 -18.09 -9.63
C SER A 430 -27.81 -17.53 -10.84
N SER A 431 -27.09 -17.26 -11.94
CA SER A 431 -27.50 -17.50 -13.35
C SER A 431 -26.37 -17.01 -14.29
N GLY A 432 -25.99 -17.67 -15.38
CA GLY A 432 -26.43 -18.94 -15.99
C GLY A 432 -25.38 -19.41 -17.01
N GLY A 433 -25.52 -20.64 -17.51
CA GLY A 433 -24.52 -21.27 -18.41
C GLY A 433 -24.60 -20.84 -19.87
N GLY A 434 -23.59 -21.24 -20.65
CA GLY A 434 -23.56 -21.15 -22.10
C GLY A 434 -22.48 -22.06 -22.68
N ASP A 435 -22.90 -23.10 -23.40
CA ASP A 435 -22.02 -24.02 -24.12
C ASP A 435 -21.36 -23.34 -25.32
N PHE A 436 -20.05 -23.56 -25.51
CA PHE A 436 -19.43 -23.52 -26.84
C PHE A 436 -18.37 -24.63 -26.91
N GLY A 437 -18.62 -25.63 -27.77
CA GLY A 437 -17.68 -26.73 -28.01
C GLY A 437 -16.97 -26.62 -29.35
N GLY A 438 -15.99 -27.50 -29.55
CA GLY A 438 -15.65 -28.07 -30.87
C GLY A 438 -14.68 -27.28 -31.78
N GLY A 439 -13.52 -27.90 -32.04
CA GLY A 439 -12.51 -27.47 -33.02
C GLY A 439 -11.12 -27.63 -32.40
N GLY A 440 -10.45 -28.79 -32.56
CA GLY A 440 -9.75 -29.18 -33.79
C GLY A 440 -8.29 -28.73 -33.64
N GLY A 441 -7.33 -29.62 -33.44
CA GLY A 441 -6.93 -30.67 -34.39
C GLY A 441 -5.70 -30.13 -35.13
N GLY A 442 -4.51 -30.52 -34.69
CA GLY A 442 -3.25 -29.84 -35.04
C GLY A 442 -2.02 -30.59 -34.54
N ASP A 443 -1.94 -31.85 -34.93
CA ASP A 443 -0.78 -32.72 -34.83
C ASP A 443 0.44 -32.13 -35.53
N PHE A 444 1.52 -31.89 -34.77
CA PHE A 444 2.87 -31.73 -35.32
C PHE A 444 3.76 -32.84 -34.81
N SER A 445 4.12 -33.73 -35.74
CA SER A 445 4.98 -34.89 -35.56
C SER A 445 6.38 -34.50 -35.05
N GLY A 446 6.86 -35.20 -34.02
CA GLY A 446 8.27 -35.19 -33.63
C GLY A 446 9.13 -36.12 -34.50
N GLY A 447 10.40 -35.76 -34.63
CA GLY A 447 11.44 -36.48 -35.40
C GLY A 447 12.09 -35.56 -36.45
N SER A 448 13.39 -35.67 -36.76
CA SER A 448 14.47 -36.46 -36.16
C SER A 448 15.83 -35.96 -36.73
N GLY A 449 16.95 -36.29 -36.06
CA GLY A 449 18.31 -35.96 -36.51
C GLY A 449 18.83 -34.63 -35.91
N GLY A 450 20.07 -34.53 -35.41
CA GLY A 450 21.22 -35.44 -35.53
C GLY A 450 22.15 -34.99 -36.66
N GLY A 451 23.26 -34.37 -36.29
CA GLY A 451 24.27 -33.86 -37.21
C GLY A 451 25.34 -33.09 -36.44
N ASP A 452 26.57 -33.58 -36.48
CA ASP A 452 27.75 -33.00 -35.85
C ASP A 452 28.18 -31.70 -36.56
N PHE A 453 28.82 -30.77 -35.82
CA PHE A 453 30.13 -30.14 -36.11
C PHE A 453 30.47 -29.07 -35.04
#